data_AF-A0A2I0XDD6-F1
#
_entry.id   AF-A0A2I0XDD6-F1
#
_cell.length_a   1.000
_cell.length_b   1.000
_cell.length_c   1.000
_cell.angle_alpha   90.00
_cell.angle_beta   90.00
_cell.angle_gamma   90.00
#
_symmetry.space_group_name_H-M   'P 1'
#
loop_
_entity.id
_entity.type
_entity.pdbx_description
1 polymer ?
#
loop_
_entity_poly.entity_id
_entity_poly.type
_entity_poly.pdbx_seq_one_letter_code
_entity_poly.pdbx_strand_id
1 'polypeptide(L)'
;MHLELGDSNYKCCPSASEWEKCVNICKFLAPFYEITCLFSGSKYPTANLYFPCVSTAYASLKNEMSSDLEYIRRMTVGMLAKFEKYWKDFSVLLAIAVILDPRYKFNFVEWCYNSELDILQYWKLNQYRFPQVSSMARDVLCIPISTVASESAFSNSGRVLDQYRSALKHDIVEALVCTKDWLYSEQGNKLKLLYNLYSYRLVIQLTS
;
A
#
# COMPACT_ATOMS: atom_id res chain seq x y z
N MET A 1 5.42 31.09 12.19
CA MET A 1 4.89 32.25 12.92
C MET A 1 3.59 32.70 12.22
N HIS A 2 2.42 32.16 12.62
CA HIS A 2 1.09 32.69 12.23
C HIS A 2 -0.12 31.94 12.84
N LEU A 3 0.04 30.76 13.45
CA LEU A 3 -1.11 29.97 13.95
C LEU A 3 -1.80 30.58 15.19
N GLU A 4 -1.10 31.40 15.98
CA GLU A 4 -1.68 32.12 17.13
C GLU A 4 -2.71 33.19 16.73
N LEU A 5 -2.67 33.67 15.48
CA LEU A 5 -3.62 34.68 14.99
C LEU A 5 -4.97 34.07 14.53
N GLY A 6 -5.06 32.73 14.42
CA GLY A 6 -6.24 32.03 13.93
C GLY A 6 -7.06 31.28 14.99
N ASP A 7 -6.48 30.98 16.16
CA ASP A 7 -7.16 30.25 17.23
C ASP A 7 -6.69 30.72 18.62
N SER A 8 -7.57 31.41 19.35
CA SER A 8 -7.34 31.89 20.71
C SER A 8 -7.11 30.79 21.75
N ASN A 9 -7.37 29.51 21.41
CA ASN A 9 -7.09 28.36 22.28
C ASN A 9 -5.69 27.76 22.07
N TYR A 10 -4.91 28.26 21.10
CA TYR A 10 -3.59 27.72 20.79
C TYR A 10 -2.52 28.21 21.79
N LYS A 11 -2.53 27.64 23.01
CA LYS A 11 -1.70 28.07 24.14
C LYS A 11 -0.22 27.66 24.06
N CYS A 12 0.17 26.79 23.13
CA CYS A 12 1.53 26.25 23.06
C CYS A 12 2.01 26.20 21.61
N CYS A 13 2.48 27.34 21.10
CA CYS A 13 3.20 27.38 19.83
C CYS A 13 4.60 26.77 20.04
N PRO A 14 5.02 25.77 19.24
CA PRO A 14 6.38 25.25 19.33
C PRO A 14 7.39 26.37 19.09
N SER A 15 8.48 26.34 19.85
CA SER A 15 9.63 27.21 19.62
C SER A 15 10.25 26.96 18.24
N ALA A 16 11.06 27.90 17.75
CA ALA A 16 11.76 27.73 16.47
C ALA A 16 12.61 26.44 16.42
N SER A 17 13.24 26.07 17.53
CA SER A 17 14.04 24.85 17.64
C SER A 17 13.19 23.57 17.66
N GLU A 18 11.99 23.62 18.23
CA GLU A 18 11.05 22.50 18.18
C GLU A 18 10.48 22.33 16.76
N TRP A 19 10.17 23.42 16.08
CA TRP A 19 9.76 23.38 14.67
C TRP A 19 10.85 22.78 13.78
N GLU A 20 12.11 23.17 13.98
CA GLU A 20 13.23 22.60 13.25
C GLU A 20 13.36 21.09 13.47
N LYS A 21 13.23 20.63 14.73
CA LYS A 21 13.20 19.19 15.04
C LYS A 21 12.06 18.47 14.32
N CYS A 22 10.85 19.04 14.33
CA CYS A 22 9.71 18.47 13.61
C CYS A 22 9.97 18.36 12.11
N VAL A 23 10.54 19.40 11.49
CA VAL A 23 10.89 19.38 10.06
C VAL A 23 11.89 18.26 9.75
N ASN A 24 12.93 18.09 10.57
CA ASN A 24 13.91 17.03 10.39
C ASN A 24 13.29 15.64 10.56
N ILE A 25 12.39 15.47 11.53
CA ILE A 25 11.64 14.22 11.71
C ILE A 25 10.74 13.94 10.50
N CYS A 26 10.03 14.93 9.97
CA CYS A 26 9.18 14.76 8.79
C CYS A 26 10.01 14.35 7.56
N LYS A 27 11.19 14.95 7.36
CA LYS A 27 12.12 14.56 6.29
C LYS A 27 12.61 13.12 6.46
N PHE A 28 12.97 12.75 7.68
CA PHE A 28 13.37 11.38 8.01
C PHE A 28 12.25 10.36 7.75
N LEU A 29 10.99 10.71 8.07
CA LEU A 29 9.84 9.82 7.92
C LEU A 29 9.24 9.77 6.50
N ALA A 30 9.53 10.76 5.66
CA ALA A 30 9.00 10.88 4.30
C ALA A 30 9.10 9.59 3.45
N PRO A 31 10.25 8.90 3.33
CA PRO A 31 10.33 7.69 2.50
C PRO A 31 9.42 6.56 3.00
N PHE A 32 9.24 6.42 4.32
CA PHE A 32 8.36 5.40 4.90
C PHE A 32 6.88 5.73 4.68
N TYR A 33 6.54 7.01 4.73
CA TYR A 33 5.19 7.49 4.40
C TYR A 33 4.85 7.23 2.93
N GLU A 34 5.78 7.51 2.01
CA GLU A 34 5.61 7.24 0.58
C GLU A 34 5.43 5.75 0.30
N ILE A 35 6.24 4.89 0.93
CA ILE A 35 6.10 3.44 0.84
C ILE A 35 4.73 2.99 1.37
N THR A 36 4.28 3.55 2.49
CA THR A 36 2.96 3.24 3.06
C THR A 36 1.84 3.63 2.10
N CYS A 37 1.95 4.79 1.45
CA CYS A 37 1.01 5.22 0.41
C CYS A 37 0.99 4.26 -0.78
N LEU A 38 2.17 3.81 -1.25
CA LEU A 38 2.29 2.84 -2.34
C LEU A 38 1.63 1.50 -1.98
N PHE A 39 1.90 0.97 -0.79
CA PHE A 39 1.31 -0.27 -0.30
C PHE A 39 -0.20 -0.18 -0.06
N SER A 40 -0.72 1.02 0.18
CA SER A 40 -2.15 1.29 0.35
C SER A 40 -2.89 1.48 -0.97
N GLY A 41 -2.19 1.41 -2.11
CA GLY A 41 -2.79 1.48 -3.43
C GLY A 41 -3.73 0.31 -3.74
N SER A 42 -4.84 0.61 -4.42
CA SER A 42 -5.83 -0.38 -4.86
C SER A 42 -6.05 -0.43 -6.38
N LYS A 43 -5.35 0.44 -7.12
CA LYS A 43 -5.48 0.56 -8.59
C LYS A 43 -4.43 -0.24 -9.36
N TYR A 44 -3.46 -0.83 -8.66
CA TYR A 44 -2.36 -1.59 -9.23
C TYR A 44 -1.96 -2.71 -8.26
N PRO A 45 -1.33 -3.80 -8.75
CA PRO A 45 -0.70 -4.80 -7.89
C PRO A 45 0.30 -4.17 -6.93
N THR A 46 0.19 -4.46 -5.62
CA THR A 46 1.10 -3.95 -4.59
C THR A 46 2.09 -5.00 -4.09
N ALA A 47 1.76 -6.30 -4.20
CA ALA A 47 2.63 -7.39 -3.75
C ALA A 47 4.00 -7.40 -4.47
N ASN A 48 4.05 -7.10 -5.77
CA ASN A 48 5.29 -6.98 -6.55
C ASN A 48 6.16 -5.77 -6.15
N LEU A 49 5.60 -4.79 -5.44
CA LEU A 49 6.36 -3.64 -4.95
C LEU A 49 7.08 -3.93 -3.63
N TYR A 50 6.81 -5.08 -2.99
CA TYR A 50 7.31 -5.41 -1.66
C TYR A 50 8.83 -5.26 -1.53
N PHE A 51 9.61 -6.07 -2.28
CA PHE A 51 11.06 -6.05 -2.15
C PHE A 51 11.70 -4.69 -2.52
N PRO A 52 11.31 -4.04 -3.64
CA PRO A 52 11.81 -2.71 -3.94
C PRO A 52 11.56 -1.70 -2.82
N CYS A 53 10.32 -1.60 -2.33
CA CYS A 53 9.96 -0.67 -1.26
C CYS A 53 10.69 -1.01 0.05
N VAL A 54 10.76 -2.28 0.41
CA VAL A 54 11.45 -2.72 1.63
C VAL A 54 12.96 -2.46 1.55
N SER A 55 13.57 -2.68 0.39
CA SER A 55 14.97 -2.34 0.13
C SER A 55 15.21 -0.83 0.28
N THR A 56 14.32 0.00 -0.28
CA THR A 56 14.36 1.46 -0.10
C THR A 56 14.26 1.85 1.37
N ALA A 57 13.29 1.31 2.13
CA ALA A 57 13.16 1.58 3.56
C ALA A 57 14.43 1.22 4.34
N TYR A 58 15.01 0.06 4.05
CA TYR A 58 16.25 -0.38 4.70
C TYR A 58 17.43 0.54 4.37
N ALA A 59 17.59 0.93 3.09
CA ALA A 59 18.61 1.87 2.67
C ALA A 59 18.44 3.24 3.34
N SER A 60 17.20 3.75 3.42
CA SER A 60 16.88 4.99 4.14
C SER A 60 17.29 4.93 5.61
N LEU A 61 16.99 3.82 6.31
CA LEU A 61 17.43 3.63 7.69
C LEU A 61 18.96 3.56 7.80
N LYS A 62 19.64 2.84 6.92
CA LYS A 62 21.11 2.72 6.96
C LYS A 62 21.80 4.05 6.73
N ASN A 63 21.30 4.88 5.82
CA ASN A 63 21.85 6.21 5.57
C ASN A 63 21.76 7.12 6.80
N GLU A 64 20.68 7.00 7.58
CA GLU A 64 20.41 7.83 8.76
C GLU A 64 21.06 7.32 10.05
N MET A 65 21.76 6.17 10.00
CA MET A 65 22.50 5.65 11.16
C MET A 65 23.66 6.57 11.57
N SER A 66 24.27 7.24 10.59
CA SER A 66 25.38 8.16 10.79
C SER A 66 24.94 9.62 10.95
N SER A 67 23.65 9.86 11.22
CA SER A 67 23.11 11.21 11.40
C SER A 67 23.76 11.93 12.59
N ASP A 68 24.13 13.19 12.38
CA ASP A 68 24.67 14.07 13.43
C ASP A 68 23.60 14.41 14.49
N LEU A 69 22.33 14.31 14.12
CA LEU A 69 21.19 14.59 15.00
C LEU A 69 20.92 13.37 15.89
N GLU A 70 21.26 13.46 17.18
CA GLU A 70 21.12 12.36 18.15
C GLU A 70 19.70 11.77 18.19
N TYR A 71 18.66 12.61 18.12
CA TYR A 71 17.28 12.14 18.15
C TYR A 71 16.89 11.36 16.90
N ILE A 72 17.40 11.73 15.72
CA ILE A 72 17.21 10.97 14.48
C ILE A 72 17.93 9.63 14.61
N ARG A 73 19.21 9.63 14.99
CA ARG A 73 19.98 8.40 15.19
C ARG A 73 19.30 7.43 16.16
N ARG A 74 18.77 7.93 17.27
CA ARG A 74 18.01 7.11 18.24
C ARG A 74 16.73 6.54 17.63
N MET A 75 15.99 7.33 16.85
CA MET A 75 14.81 6.85 16.11
C MET A 75 15.20 5.77 15.08
N THR A 76 16.26 6.01 14.30
CA THR A 76 16.80 5.07 13.32
C THR A 76 17.15 3.73 13.94
N VAL A 77 17.87 3.72 15.07
CA VAL A 77 18.23 2.47 15.78
C VAL A 77 16.98 1.69 16.19
N GLY A 78 15.99 2.37 16.77
CA GLY A 78 14.73 1.73 17.19
C GLY A 78 13.91 1.20 16.02
N MET A 79 13.86 1.93 14.90
CA MET A 79 13.14 1.51 13.70
C MET A 79 13.86 0.36 12.99
N LEU A 80 15.19 0.41 12.88
CA LEU A 80 15.98 -0.66 12.28
C LEU A 80 15.88 -1.97 13.05
N ALA A 81 15.92 -1.93 14.38
CA ALA A 81 15.75 -3.12 15.22
C ALA A 81 14.38 -3.78 15.00
N LYS A 82 13.30 -2.99 14.88
CA LYS A 82 11.97 -3.50 14.53
C LYS A 82 11.94 -4.07 13.12
N PHE A 83 12.54 -3.36 12.17
CA PHE A 83 12.61 -3.79 10.77
C PHE A 83 13.31 -5.15 10.63
N GLU A 84 14.51 -5.31 11.22
CA GLU A 84 15.28 -6.56 11.15
C GLU A 84 14.52 -7.73 11.78
N LYS A 85 13.76 -7.48 12.86
CA LYS A 85 12.90 -8.49 13.48
C LYS A 85 11.81 -8.98 12.51
N TYR A 86 11.11 -8.08 11.82
CA TYR A 86 10.06 -8.45 10.87
C TYR A 86 10.63 -9.06 9.58
N TRP A 87 11.81 -8.61 9.15
CA TRP A 87 12.43 -9.06 7.91
C TRP A 87 12.98 -10.48 7.99
N LYS A 88 13.33 -10.96 9.19
CA LYS A 88 13.88 -12.30 9.40
C LYS A 88 12.99 -13.41 8.81
N ASP A 89 11.68 -13.23 8.86
CA ASP A 89 10.69 -14.18 8.36
C ASP A 89 9.96 -13.64 7.12
N PHE A 90 10.72 -13.28 6.07
CA PHE A 90 10.13 -12.71 4.86
C PHE A 90 9.18 -13.68 4.15
N SER A 91 8.11 -13.14 3.56
CA SER A 91 7.11 -13.93 2.86
C SER A 91 7.62 -14.41 1.50
N VAL A 92 7.77 -15.72 1.33
CA VAL A 92 8.08 -16.37 0.05
C VAL A 92 7.05 -16.02 -1.02
N LEU A 93 5.79 -15.85 -0.63
CA LEU A 93 4.71 -15.47 -1.54
C LEU A 93 4.94 -14.08 -2.15
N LEU A 94 5.41 -13.13 -1.34
CA LEU A 94 5.78 -11.79 -1.83
C LEU A 94 7.04 -11.82 -2.70
N ALA A 95 7.97 -12.76 -2.45
CA ALA A 95 9.13 -12.95 -3.33
C ALA A 95 8.70 -13.46 -4.71
N ILE A 96 7.77 -14.40 -4.75
CA ILE A 96 7.17 -14.87 -6.00
C ILE A 96 6.48 -13.73 -6.74
N ALA A 97 5.76 -12.83 -6.04
CA ALA A 97 5.12 -11.67 -6.66
C ALA A 97 6.12 -10.79 -7.42
N VAL A 98 7.31 -10.57 -6.86
CA VAL A 98 8.39 -9.80 -7.52
C VAL A 98 8.97 -10.55 -8.72
N ILE A 99 9.17 -11.86 -8.61
CA ILE A 99 9.66 -12.70 -9.72
C ILE A 99 8.65 -12.72 -10.90
N LEU A 100 7.37 -12.64 -10.57
CA LEU A 100 6.28 -12.55 -11.54
C LEU A 100 6.11 -11.15 -12.13
N ASP A 101 6.78 -10.13 -11.60
CA ASP A 101 6.80 -8.82 -12.24
C ASP A 101 7.71 -8.86 -13.47
N PRO A 102 7.16 -8.70 -14.69
CA PRO A 102 7.95 -8.73 -15.90
C PRO A 102 8.92 -7.55 -15.97
N ARG A 103 8.74 -6.47 -15.18
CA ARG A 103 9.63 -5.29 -15.13
C ARG A 103 11.09 -5.63 -14.92
N TYR A 104 11.36 -6.73 -14.23
CA TYR A 104 12.71 -7.18 -13.92
C TYR A 104 13.30 -8.13 -14.98
N LYS A 105 12.68 -8.23 -16.17
CA LYS A 105 13.10 -9.13 -17.26
C LYS A 105 13.41 -8.35 -18.53
N PHE A 106 14.44 -8.74 -19.28
CA PHE A 106 14.90 -8.03 -20.49
C PHE A 106 13.80 -7.86 -21.55
N ASN A 107 12.97 -8.87 -21.78
CA ASN A 107 11.88 -8.82 -22.77
C ASN A 107 10.80 -7.77 -22.44
N PHE A 108 10.78 -7.25 -21.21
CA PHE A 108 9.84 -6.22 -20.80
C PHE A 108 10.27 -4.82 -21.23
N VAL A 109 11.57 -4.58 -21.35
CA VAL A 109 12.10 -3.30 -21.85
C VAL A 109 11.56 -3.02 -23.25
N GLU A 110 11.57 -4.04 -24.12
CA GLU A 110 11.02 -3.99 -25.48
C GLU A 110 9.50 -3.71 -25.49
N TRP A 111 8.76 -4.29 -24.54
CA TRP A 111 7.32 -4.05 -24.41
C TRP A 111 7.01 -2.62 -23.93
N CYS A 112 7.80 -2.07 -23.00
CA CYS A 112 7.63 -0.70 -22.48
C CYS A 112 7.82 0.38 -23.54
N TYR A 113 8.67 0.15 -24.54
CA TYR A 113 8.81 1.09 -25.66
C TYR A 113 7.51 1.25 -26.46
N ASN A 114 6.58 0.29 -26.34
CA ASN A 114 5.38 0.20 -27.19
C ASN A 114 4.06 0.27 -26.40
N SER A 115 4.07 0.39 -25.07
CA SER A 115 2.85 0.31 -24.25
C SER A 115 2.99 0.99 -22.88
N GLU A 116 1.87 1.52 -22.36
CA GLU A 116 1.78 1.92 -20.96
C GLU A 116 1.86 0.69 -20.03
N LEU A 117 2.46 0.91 -18.87
CA LEU A 117 2.94 -0.15 -18.01
C LEU A 117 1.81 -0.73 -17.12
N ASP A 118 1.26 -1.87 -17.52
CA ASP A 118 0.30 -2.68 -16.76
C ASP A 118 0.75 -4.16 -16.73
N ILE A 119 1.13 -4.62 -15.53
CA ILE A 119 1.62 -5.99 -15.31
C ILE A 119 0.52 -7.02 -15.52
N LEU A 120 -0.72 -6.72 -15.10
CA LEU A 120 -1.83 -7.65 -15.24
C LEU A 120 -2.20 -7.81 -16.71
N GLN A 121 -2.16 -6.72 -17.47
CA GLN A 121 -2.36 -6.75 -18.91
C GLN A 121 -1.26 -7.56 -19.62
N TYR A 122 0.00 -7.41 -19.22
CA TYR A 122 1.10 -8.22 -19.77
C TYR A 122 0.82 -9.73 -19.63
N TRP A 123 0.45 -10.19 -18.43
CA TRP A 123 0.16 -11.61 -18.20
C TRP A 123 -1.12 -12.08 -18.90
N LYS A 124 -2.12 -11.20 -19.04
CA LYS A 124 -3.33 -11.49 -19.82
C LYS A 124 -3.03 -11.73 -21.30
N LEU A 125 -2.14 -10.94 -21.90
CA LEU A 125 -1.74 -11.11 -23.30
C LEU A 125 -0.87 -12.36 -23.50
N ASN A 126 -0.06 -12.72 -22.51
CA ASN A 126 0.85 -13.87 -22.58
C ASN A 126 0.24 -15.19 -22.06
N GLN A 127 -1.05 -15.20 -21.69
CA GLN A 127 -1.71 -16.36 -21.09
C GLN A 127 -1.67 -17.62 -21.97
N TYR A 128 -1.71 -17.48 -23.29
CA TYR A 128 -1.65 -18.63 -24.20
C TYR A 128 -0.24 -19.20 -24.32
N ARG A 129 0.79 -18.35 -24.14
CA ARG A 129 2.20 -18.74 -24.20
C ARG A 129 2.69 -19.34 -22.88
N PHE A 130 2.20 -18.81 -21.76
CA PHE A 130 2.60 -19.23 -20.41
C PHE A 130 1.36 -19.44 -19.51
N PRO A 131 0.50 -20.44 -19.77
CA PRO A 131 -0.80 -20.55 -19.11
C PRO A 131 -0.72 -20.73 -17.59
N GLN A 132 0.20 -21.59 -17.11
CA GLN A 132 0.37 -21.85 -15.68
C GLN A 132 0.92 -20.61 -14.96
N VAL A 133 1.95 -19.99 -15.53
CA VAL A 133 2.60 -18.81 -14.94
C VAL A 133 1.66 -17.61 -14.94
N SER A 134 0.90 -17.41 -16.01
CA SER A 134 -0.07 -16.30 -16.10
C SER A 134 -1.22 -16.47 -15.11
N SER A 135 -1.67 -17.72 -14.88
CA SER A 135 -2.63 -17.99 -13.81
C SER A 135 -2.05 -17.67 -12.43
N MET A 136 -0.82 -18.12 -12.16
CA MET A 136 -0.15 -17.84 -10.88
C MET A 136 0.08 -16.33 -10.68
N ALA A 137 0.50 -15.61 -11.72
CA ALA A 137 0.71 -14.17 -11.67
C ALA A 137 -0.59 -13.43 -11.36
N ARG A 138 -1.68 -13.83 -12.00
CA ARG A 138 -3.01 -13.29 -11.70
C ARG A 138 -3.38 -13.48 -10.22
N ASP A 139 -3.14 -14.67 -9.68
CA ASP A 139 -3.58 -15.01 -8.32
C ASP A 139 -2.67 -14.36 -7.25
N VAL A 140 -1.35 -14.33 -7.46
CA VAL A 140 -0.37 -13.77 -6.51
C VAL A 140 -0.31 -12.24 -6.55
N LEU A 141 -0.34 -11.63 -7.74
CA LEU A 141 -0.23 -10.17 -7.88
C LEU A 141 -1.48 -9.43 -7.41
N CYS A 142 -2.63 -10.11 -7.35
CA CYS A 142 -3.87 -9.55 -6.81
C CYS A 142 -3.93 -9.59 -5.28
N ILE A 143 -2.88 -10.01 -4.59
CA ILE A 143 -2.86 -9.98 -3.12
C ILE A 143 -2.50 -8.56 -2.67
N PRO A 144 -3.36 -7.85 -1.92
CA PRO A 144 -2.95 -6.61 -1.27
C PRO A 144 -1.89 -6.89 -0.23
N ILE A 145 -0.86 -6.05 -0.21
CA ILE A 145 0.18 -6.15 0.80
C ILE A 145 -0.19 -5.50 2.14
N SER A 146 -1.16 -4.58 2.12
CA SER A 146 -1.59 -3.82 3.30
C SER A 146 -3.09 -3.94 3.54
N THR A 147 -3.47 -4.11 4.80
CA THR A 147 -4.86 -4.03 5.25
C THR A 147 -5.41 -2.60 5.17
N VAL A 148 -4.54 -1.58 5.16
CA VAL A 148 -4.93 -0.16 5.03
C VAL A 148 -5.69 0.09 3.72
N ALA A 149 -5.36 -0.64 2.65
CA ALA A 149 -6.12 -0.57 1.40
C ALA A 149 -7.59 -0.99 1.61
N SER A 150 -7.83 -2.04 2.41
CA SER A 150 -9.18 -2.48 2.76
C SER A 150 -9.87 -1.48 3.71
N GLU A 151 -9.19 -0.99 4.76
CA GLU A 151 -9.74 0.00 5.70
C GLU A 151 -10.13 1.31 5.01
N SER A 152 -9.33 1.78 4.05
CA SER A 152 -9.63 2.94 3.21
C SER A 152 -10.86 2.70 2.33
N ALA A 153 -10.98 1.51 1.72
CA ALA A 153 -12.15 1.12 0.95
C ALA A 153 -13.43 1.09 1.81
N PHE A 154 -13.34 0.55 3.03
CA PHE A 154 -14.45 0.54 3.99
C PHE A 154 -14.80 1.94 4.50
N SER A 155 -13.81 2.77 4.83
CA SER A 155 -14.02 4.13 5.32
C SER A 155 -14.70 5.01 4.25
N ASN A 156 -14.24 4.91 3.00
CA ASN A 156 -14.88 5.58 1.88
C ASN A 156 -16.30 5.06 1.61
N SER A 157 -16.53 3.75 1.79
CA SER A 157 -17.86 3.16 1.69
C SER A 157 -18.79 3.60 2.83
N GLY A 158 -18.29 3.68 4.06
CA GLY A 158 -19.03 4.15 5.23
C GLY A 158 -19.48 5.60 5.11
N ARG A 159 -18.65 6.48 4.51
CA ARG A 159 -19.03 7.87 4.19
C ARG A 159 -20.13 7.97 3.14
N VAL A 160 -20.20 7.01 2.21
CA VAL A 160 -21.26 6.95 1.18
C VAL A 160 -22.56 6.35 1.74
N LEU A 161 -22.49 5.64 2.87
CA LEU A 161 -23.61 4.95 3.51
C LEU A 161 -24.21 5.71 4.71
N ASP A 162 -24.05 7.04 4.77
CA ASP A 162 -24.42 7.95 5.89
C ASP A 162 -25.74 7.61 6.63
N GLN A 163 -25.82 8.10 7.88
CA GLN A 163 -26.73 7.92 9.04
C GLN A 163 -28.19 7.42 8.84
N TYR A 164 -28.73 7.43 7.64
CA TYR A 164 -30.07 6.93 7.29
C TYR A 164 -30.15 5.41 7.04
N ARG A 165 -29.03 4.67 7.17
CA ARG A 165 -29.00 3.21 6.92
C ARG A 165 -28.39 2.35 8.03
N SER A 166 -28.30 2.88 9.25
CA SER A 166 -27.73 2.23 10.45
C SER A 166 -28.38 0.89 10.88
N ALA A 167 -29.35 0.36 10.11
CA ALA A 167 -30.08 -0.88 10.37
C ALA A 167 -29.83 -1.99 9.33
N LEU A 168 -28.94 -1.78 8.34
CA LEU A 168 -28.62 -2.83 7.36
C LEU A 168 -27.72 -3.91 7.97
N LYS A 169 -28.10 -5.17 7.76
CA LYS A 169 -27.25 -6.32 8.12
C LYS A 169 -25.95 -6.29 7.32
N HIS A 170 -24.89 -6.81 7.93
CA HIS A 170 -23.55 -6.89 7.35
C HIS A 170 -23.55 -7.42 5.90
N ASP A 171 -24.29 -8.49 5.64
CA ASP A 171 -24.38 -9.13 4.31
C ASP A 171 -24.94 -8.20 3.22
N ILE A 172 -25.88 -7.31 3.58
CA ILE A 172 -26.49 -6.37 2.63
C ILE A 172 -25.54 -5.21 2.36
N VAL A 173 -24.79 -4.76 3.38
CA VAL A 173 -23.74 -3.77 3.21
C VAL A 173 -22.64 -4.31 2.29
N GLU A 174 -22.18 -5.55 2.52
CA GLU A 174 -21.19 -6.22 1.67
C GLU A 174 -21.69 -6.35 0.23
N ALA A 175 -22.93 -6.81 0.03
CA ALA A 175 -23.51 -6.92 -1.31
C ALA A 175 -23.62 -5.57 -2.03
N LEU A 176 -24.01 -4.50 -1.33
CA LEU A 176 -24.10 -3.15 -1.90
C LEU A 176 -22.73 -2.60 -2.29
N VAL A 177 -21.72 -2.76 -1.42
CA VAL A 177 -20.35 -2.31 -1.71
C VAL A 177 -19.76 -3.12 -2.88
N CYS A 178 -19.92 -4.46 -2.88
CA CYS A 178 -19.49 -5.31 -3.99
C CYS A 178 -20.19 -4.94 -5.31
N THR A 179 -21.50 -4.66 -5.29
CA THR A 179 -22.27 -4.30 -6.49
C THR A 179 -21.88 -2.93 -7.01
N LYS A 180 -21.64 -1.96 -6.12
CA LYS A 180 -21.10 -0.64 -6.48
C LYS A 180 -19.73 -0.79 -7.13
N ASP A 181 -18.81 -1.51 -6.49
CA ASP A 181 -17.46 -1.73 -7.03
C ASP A 181 -17.50 -2.49 -8.36
N TRP A 182 -18.45 -3.41 -8.54
CA TRP A 182 -18.72 -4.06 -9.82
C TRP A 182 -19.16 -3.05 -10.90
N LEU A 183 -20.16 -2.21 -10.59
CA LEU A 183 -20.72 -1.22 -11.52
C LEU A 183 -19.70 -0.15 -11.93
N TYR A 184 -18.82 0.26 -11.02
CA TYR A 184 -17.79 1.27 -11.26
C TYR A 184 -16.41 0.66 -11.57
N SER A 185 -16.30 -0.67 -11.70
CA SER A 185 -15.10 -1.26 -12.30
C SER A 185 -15.10 -0.94 -13.78
N GLU A 186 -14.10 -0.20 -14.27
CA GLU A 186 -13.97 0.07 -15.69
C GLU A 186 -14.04 -1.25 -16.48
N GLN A 187 -14.90 -1.27 -17.50
CA GLN A 187 -15.31 -2.46 -18.25
C GLN A 187 -14.10 -3.25 -18.76
N GLY A 188 -13.68 -4.27 -18.00
CA GLY A 188 -12.60 -5.16 -18.42
C GLY A 188 -11.81 -5.86 -17.30
N ASN A 189 -11.87 -5.39 -16.05
CA ASN A 189 -11.03 -5.92 -14.97
C ASN A 189 -11.79 -6.82 -13.98
N LYS A 190 -12.16 -8.04 -14.41
CA LYS A 190 -12.70 -9.13 -13.56
C LYS A 190 -11.82 -9.45 -12.34
N LEU A 191 -10.55 -9.05 -12.35
CA LEU A 191 -9.60 -9.22 -11.24
C LEU A 191 -9.85 -8.32 -10.04
N LYS A 192 -10.39 -7.12 -10.27
CA LYS A 192 -10.73 -6.15 -9.23
C LYS A 192 -11.81 -6.69 -8.28
N LEU A 193 -12.65 -7.58 -8.81
CA LEU A 193 -13.75 -8.22 -8.09
C LEU A 193 -13.28 -9.35 -7.18
N LEU A 194 -12.28 -10.13 -7.62
CA LEU A 194 -11.64 -11.12 -6.76
C LEU A 194 -10.89 -10.44 -5.61
N TYR A 195 -10.12 -9.39 -5.89
CA TYR A 195 -9.42 -8.59 -4.86
C TYR A 195 -10.36 -8.10 -3.76
N ASN A 196 -11.50 -7.55 -4.16
CA ASN A 196 -12.51 -7.03 -3.25
C ASN A 196 -13.19 -8.17 -2.47
N LEU A 197 -13.66 -9.23 -3.13
CA LEU A 197 -14.28 -10.39 -2.45
C LEU A 197 -13.33 -11.10 -1.46
N TYR A 198 -12.04 -11.23 -1.80
CA TYR A 198 -11.04 -11.80 -0.89
C TYR A 198 -10.74 -10.86 0.29
N SER A 199 -10.65 -9.55 0.05
CA SER A 199 -10.44 -8.56 1.12
C SER A 199 -11.64 -8.48 2.07
N TYR A 200 -12.88 -8.53 1.55
CA TYR A 200 -14.10 -8.56 2.35
C TYR A 200 -14.18 -9.85 3.19
N ARG A 201 -13.90 -11.03 2.61
CA ARG A 201 -13.90 -12.30 3.36
C ARG A 201 -12.83 -12.38 4.44
N LEU A 202 -11.62 -11.86 4.20
CA LEU A 202 -10.53 -11.91 5.18
C LEU A 202 -10.81 -11.00 6.39
N VAL A 203 -11.42 -9.82 6.17
CA VAL A 203 -11.74 -8.87 7.24
C VAL A 203 -12.90 -9.35 8.12
N ILE A 204 -13.91 -10.00 7.54
CA ILE A 204 -15.00 -10.61 8.32
C ILE A 204 -14.48 -11.73 9.24
N GLN A 205 -13.55 -12.56 8.75
CA GLN A 205 -12.95 -13.64 9.55
C GLN A 205 -12.04 -13.15 10.69
N LEU A 206 -11.52 -11.93 10.61
CA LEU A 206 -10.62 -11.34 11.62
C LEU A 206 -11.34 -10.44 12.64
N THR A 207 -12.62 -10.13 12.42
CA THR A 207 -13.45 -9.26 13.27
C THR A 207 -14.63 -9.98 13.93
N SER A 208 -14.71 -11.31 13.77
CA SER A 208 -15.65 -12.23 14.43
C SER A 208 -14.92 -13.04 15.50
#